data_AF-A0A1H7BL36-F1
#
_entry.id   AF-A0A1H7BL36-F1
#
_cell.length_a   1.000
_cell.length_b   1.000
_cell.length_c   1.000
_cell.angle_alpha   90.00
_cell.angle_beta   90.00
_cell.angle_gamma   90.00
#
_symmetry.space_group_name_H-M   'P 1'
#
loop_
_entity.id
_entity.type
_entity.pdbx_description
1 polymer ?
#
loop_
_entity_poly.entity_id
_entity_poly.type
_entity_poly.pdbx_seq_one_letter_code
_entity_poly.pdbx_strand_id
1 'polypeptide(L)'
;MDQPLFQTGHGSVGNQSYQNPLRFAIEWSGSKALADIGHLDAYRTVYPDEVAKPGNTWMPHYPAETPGRQDYGNQVLDRIDRMYFSRSGLNCKSAALVSGADGNREVRLNADWHSDHWAVLAGFDVN
;
A
#
# COMPACT_ATOMS: atom_id res chain seq x y z
N MET A 1 18.88 18.79 -32.45
CA MET A 1 17.71 18.81 -33.34
C MET A 1 16.95 17.52 -33.11
N ASP A 2 15.66 17.69 -32.90
CA ASP A 2 14.52 16.77 -33.05
C ASP A 2 14.28 15.61 -32.07
N GLN A 3 13.03 15.62 -31.61
CA GLN A 3 12.36 14.89 -30.52
C GLN A 3 11.90 13.48 -30.97
N PRO A 4 11.36 12.66 -30.05
CA PRO A 4 10.17 11.90 -30.36
C PRO A 4 8.95 12.47 -29.63
N LEU A 5 7.97 12.81 -30.45
CA LEU A 5 6.57 13.01 -30.13
C LEU A 5 5.99 11.77 -29.46
N PHE A 6 5.21 11.93 -28.40
CA PHE A 6 3.88 11.33 -28.28
C PHE A 6 3.10 12.10 -27.21
N GLN A 7 2.25 13.01 -27.69
CA GLN A 7 1.19 13.63 -26.91
C GLN A 7 -0.12 13.25 -27.61
N THR A 8 -0.95 12.46 -26.95
CA THR A 8 -2.39 12.40 -27.23
C THR A 8 -3.10 12.66 -25.91
N GLY A 9 -3.61 13.87 -25.76
CA GLY A 9 -4.32 14.30 -24.57
C GLY A 9 -5.72 13.69 -24.45
N HIS A 10 -6.20 13.65 -23.22
CA HIS A 10 -7.61 13.85 -22.92
C HIS A 10 -7.69 14.89 -21.82
N GLY A 11 -8.39 16.00 -22.11
CA GLY A 11 -8.54 17.10 -21.19
C GLY A 11 -9.51 16.75 -20.07
N SER A 12 -9.07 16.96 -18.84
CA SER A 12 -9.95 17.34 -17.75
C SER A 12 -9.30 18.53 -17.04
N VAL A 13 -10.07 19.59 -16.86
CA VAL A 13 -9.64 20.84 -16.26
C VAL A 13 -9.61 20.63 -14.75
N GLY A 14 -8.51 20.07 -14.26
CA GLY A 14 -8.22 19.86 -12.85
C GLY A 14 -6.72 19.89 -12.64
N ASN A 15 -6.23 20.97 -12.01
CA ASN A 15 -4.88 21.22 -11.49
C ASN A 15 -3.75 20.26 -11.96
N GLN A 16 -3.08 20.58 -13.07
CA GLN A 16 -2.02 19.78 -13.72
C GLN A 16 -0.67 19.71 -12.97
N SER A 17 -0.62 20.03 -11.68
CA SER A 17 0.64 20.21 -10.93
C SER A 17 1.12 18.99 -10.13
N TYR A 18 0.42 17.85 -10.15
CA TYR A 18 0.74 16.68 -9.30
C TYR A 18 1.15 15.40 -10.05
N GLN A 19 1.59 15.49 -11.31
CA GLN A 19 1.76 14.31 -12.18
C GLN A 19 3.18 13.70 -12.19
N ASN A 20 4.08 14.09 -11.30
CA ASN A 20 5.40 13.45 -11.23
C ASN A 20 5.59 12.77 -9.87
N PRO A 21 5.32 11.45 -9.74
CA PRO A 21 5.58 10.73 -8.51
C PRO A 21 7.05 10.83 -8.15
N LEU A 22 7.36 10.80 -6.85
CA LEU A 22 8.75 10.75 -6.39
C LEU A 22 9.38 9.45 -6.92
N ARG A 23 10.39 9.58 -7.80
CA ARG A 23 11.08 8.45 -8.43
C ARG A 23 12.35 8.05 -7.69
N PHE A 24 12.33 8.15 -6.38
CA PHE A 24 13.45 7.76 -5.52
C PHE A 24 12.92 7.15 -4.22
N ALA A 25 13.69 6.22 -3.66
CA ALA A 25 13.36 5.61 -2.39
C ALA A 25 13.49 6.65 -1.26
N ILE A 26 12.48 6.70 -0.39
CA ILE A 26 12.49 7.53 0.82
C ILE A 26 12.75 6.64 2.02
N GLU A 27 13.81 6.96 2.76
CA GLU A 27 14.07 6.32 4.04
C GLU A 27 13.25 7.01 5.14
N TRP A 28 12.10 6.42 5.46
CA TRP A 28 11.22 6.92 6.53
C TRP A 28 11.88 6.71 7.89
N SER A 29 12.18 7.79 8.61
CA SER A 29 12.98 7.78 9.85
C SER A 29 12.47 6.78 10.90
N GLY A 30 11.16 6.66 11.08
CA GLY A 30 10.58 5.70 12.03
C GLY A 30 10.75 4.23 11.59
N SER A 31 10.62 3.96 10.29
CA SER A 31 10.84 2.61 9.74
C SER A 31 12.32 2.23 9.82
N LYS A 32 13.21 3.20 9.56
CA LYS A 32 14.65 3.04 9.72
C LYS A 32 15.03 2.72 11.17
N ALA A 33 14.51 3.49 12.13
CA ALA A 33 14.81 3.29 13.54
C ALA A 33 14.45 1.88 14.02
N LEU A 34 13.31 1.33 13.55
CA LEU A 34 12.91 -0.05 13.83
C LEU A 34 13.85 -1.07 13.15
N ALA A 35 14.23 -0.84 11.90
CA ALA A 35 15.18 -1.70 11.19
C ALA A 35 16.57 -1.70 11.84
N ASP A 36 17.05 -0.54 12.31
CA ASP A 36 18.35 -0.37 12.96
C ASP A 36 18.44 -1.15 14.29
N ILE A 37 17.31 -1.33 15.00
CA ILE A 37 17.21 -2.21 16.19
C ILE A 37 16.86 -3.67 15.85
N GLY A 38 16.95 -4.05 14.57
CA GLY A 38 16.77 -5.41 14.09
C GLY A 38 15.32 -5.89 13.98
N HIS A 39 14.34 -4.99 14.04
CA HIS A 39 12.95 -5.37 13.75
C HIS A 39 12.73 -5.49 12.24
N LEU A 40 11.83 -6.38 11.86
CA LEU A 40 11.46 -6.61 10.47
C LEU A 40 10.00 -6.25 10.22
N ASP A 41 9.70 -5.78 9.02
CA ASP A 41 8.33 -5.65 8.50
C ASP A 41 7.83 -7.04 8.09
N ALA A 42 6.74 -7.51 8.73
CA ALA A 42 6.16 -8.83 8.49
C ALA A 42 5.72 -9.01 7.03
N TYR A 43 5.10 -8.01 6.41
CA TYR A 43 4.62 -8.13 5.03
C TYR A 43 5.79 -8.18 4.04
N ARG A 44 6.87 -7.41 4.27
CA ARG A 44 8.08 -7.47 3.42
C ARG A 44 8.93 -8.71 3.67
N THR A 45 8.82 -9.32 4.85
CA THR A 45 9.45 -10.62 5.12
C THR A 45 8.85 -11.72 4.23
N VAL A 46 7.55 -11.66 3.96
CA VAL A 46 6.84 -12.63 3.11
C VAL A 46 6.84 -12.23 1.63
N TYR A 47 6.70 -10.94 1.33
CA TYR A 47 6.69 -10.37 -0.02
C TYR A 47 7.79 -9.32 -0.18
N PRO A 48 9.05 -9.72 -0.48
CA PRO A 48 10.17 -8.79 -0.50
C PRO A 48 10.15 -7.80 -1.67
N ASP A 49 9.53 -8.17 -2.80
CA ASP A 49 9.36 -7.29 -3.96
C ASP A 49 8.15 -6.37 -3.76
N GLU A 50 8.42 -5.11 -3.46
CA GLU A 50 7.40 -4.07 -3.25
C GLU A 50 6.73 -3.58 -4.54
N VAL A 51 7.33 -3.81 -5.71
CA VAL A 51 6.73 -3.45 -6.99
C VAL A 51 5.77 -4.55 -7.43
N ALA A 52 6.19 -5.82 -7.34
CA ALA A 52 5.34 -6.96 -7.69
C ALA A 52 4.19 -7.13 -6.68
N LYS A 53 4.42 -6.82 -5.40
CA LYS A 53 3.42 -6.93 -4.34
C LYS A 53 3.39 -5.66 -3.46
N PRO A 54 2.71 -4.58 -3.88
CA PRO A 54 2.73 -3.30 -3.17
C PRO A 54 2.16 -3.33 -1.76
N GLY A 55 1.13 -4.15 -1.52
CA GLY A 55 0.50 -4.27 -0.21
C GLY A 55 -0.13 -2.96 0.27
N ASN A 56 -0.74 -2.17 -0.63
CA ASN A 56 -1.35 -0.89 -0.29
C ASN A 56 -2.49 -1.08 0.70
N THR A 57 -2.41 -0.37 1.82
CA THR A 57 -3.35 -0.47 2.94
C THR A 57 -4.37 0.65 2.91
N TRP A 58 -4.04 1.82 2.38
CA TRP A 58 -4.95 2.96 2.30
C TRP A 58 -5.68 3.02 0.95
N MET A 59 -6.95 3.46 1.00
CA MET A 59 -7.93 3.59 -0.08
C MET A 59 -8.47 2.25 -0.63
N PRO A 60 -9.45 1.64 0.04
CA PRO A 60 -10.47 0.79 -0.54
C PRO A 60 -11.20 1.44 -1.71
N HIS A 61 -11.86 0.64 -2.53
CA HIS A 61 -12.81 1.16 -3.51
C HIS A 61 -14.00 1.80 -2.76
N TYR A 62 -14.48 2.92 -3.27
CA TYR A 62 -15.70 3.60 -2.81
C TYR A 62 -16.55 3.97 -4.02
N PRO A 63 -17.85 4.27 -3.82
CA PRO A 63 -18.71 4.73 -4.90
C PRO A 63 -18.13 5.95 -5.63
N ALA A 64 -18.35 6.02 -6.94
CA ALA A 64 -18.00 7.21 -7.73
C ALA A 64 -18.64 8.47 -7.11
N GLU A 65 -17.95 9.60 -7.22
CA GLU A 65 -18.41 10.90 -6.69
C GLU A 65 -18.58 10.98 -5.16
N THR A 66 -17.97 10.06 -4.40
CA THR A 66 -17.92 10.17 -2.93
C THR A 66 -17.31 11.52 -2.54
N PRO A 67 -18.02 12.39 -1.78
CA PRO A 67 -17.53 13.72 -1.44
C PRO A 67 -16.17 13.69 -0.76
N GLY A 68 -15.24 14.52 -1.25
CA GLY A 68 -13.86 14.59 -0.72
C GLY A 68 -12.93 13.46 -1.20
N ARG A 69 -13.36 12.62 -2.15
CA ARG A 69 -12.52 11.59 -2.77
C ARG A 69 -12.37 11.85 -4.27
N GLN A 70 -11.18 11.59 -4.82
CA GLN A 70 -10.95 11.52 -6.27
C GLN A 70 -11.32 10.13 -6.79
N ASP A 71 -11.52 9.97 -8.09
CA ASP A 71 -11.75 8.64 -8.67
C ASP A 71 -10.61 7.68 -8.33
N TYR A 72 -10.94 6.42 -8.05
CA TYR A 72 -9.97 5.41 -7.61
C TYR A 72 -8.73 5.30 -8.50
N GLY A 73 -8.91 5.37 -9.82
CA GLY A 73 -7.81 5.30 -10.80
C GLY A 73 -6.84 6.49 -10.79
N ASN A 74 -7.22 7.60 -10.15
CA ASN A 74 -6.41 8.80 -10.01
C ASN A 74 -5.80 8.94 -8.60
N GLN A 75 -6.08 7.99 -7.70
CA GLN A 75 -5.58 8.03 -6.33
C GLN A 75 -4.12 7.60 -6.23
N VAL A 76 -3.42 8.22 -5.29
CA VAL A 76 -2.15 7.70 -4.79
C VAL A 76 -2.49 6.61 -3.78
N LEU A 77 -2.03 5.39 -4.03
CA LEU A 77 -2.23 4.26 -3.13
C LEU A 77 -0.99 4.08 -2.27
N ASP A 78 -1.20 4.00 -0.96
CA ASP A 78 -0.10 3.91 0.00
C ASP A 78 -0.20 2.66 0.88
N ARG A 79 0.96 2.15 1.29
CA ARG A 79 1.09 1.19 2.39
C ARG A 79 1.60 1.94 3.60
N ILE A 80 0.69 2.33 4.48
CA ILE A 80 1.00 3.12 5.69
C ILE A 80 0.73 2.36 6.99
N ASP A 81 0.07 1.21 6.91
CA ASP A 81 -0.14 0.30 8.04
C ASP A 81 0.86 -0.86 7.94
N ARG A 82 1.60 -1.12 9.02
CA ARG A 82 2.68 -2.11 9.05
C ARG A 82 2.73 -2.81 10.40
N MET A 83 3.09 -4.09 10.39
CA MET A 83 3.46 -4.84 11.59
C MET A 83 4.95 -5.09 11.60
N TYR A 84 5.64 -4.52 12.58
CA TYR A 84 7.05 -4.78 12.84
C TYR A 84 7.20 -5.80 13.96
N PHE A 85 8.15 -6.73 13.82
CA PHE A 85 8.41 -7.75 14.81
C PHE A 85 9.91 -7.94 15.07
N SER A 86 10.25 -8.32 16.30
CA SER A 86 11.60 -8.76 16.65
C SER A 86 11.80 -10.21 16.22
N ARG A 87 12.97 -10.53 15.67
CA ARG A 87 13.35 -11.91 15.34
C ARG A 87 13.53 -12.81 16.56
N SER A 88 13.62 -12.24 17.75
CA SER A 88 13.80 -13.02 18.98
C SER A 88 12.50 -13.76 19.33
N GLY A 89 12.51 -15.08 19.18
CA GLY A 89 11.39 -15.94 19.56
C GLY A 89 10.20 -15.95 18.57
N LEU A 90 10.25 -15.18 17.47
CA LEU A 90 9.19 -15.11 16.47
C LEU A 90 9.72 -15.36 15.06
N ASN A 91 9.03 -16.24 14.33
CA ASN A 91 9.28 -16.48 12.92
C ASN A 91 8.03 -16.14 12.09
N CYS A 92 8.09 -15.12 11.24
CA CYS A 92 6.97 -14.73 10.39
C CYS A 92 6.76 -15.76 9.27
N LYS A 93 5.60 -16.40 9.25
CA LYS A 93 5.23 -17.46 8.28
C LYS A 93 4.31 -16.98 7.20
N SER A 94 3.46 -16.01 7.51
CA SER A 94 2.47 -15.48 6.58
C SER A 94 2.19 -14.02 6.88
N ALA A 95 1.80 -13.31 5.83
CA ALA A 95 1.33 -11.95 5.90
C ALA A 95 0.22 -11.78 4.84
N ALA A 96 -0.77 -10.98 5.18
CA ALA A 96 -1.93 -10.72 4.34
C ALA A 96 -2.48 -9.32 4.63
N LEU A 97 -3.16 -8.75 3.63
CA LEU A 97 -4.13 -7.71 3.87
C LEU A 97 -5.52 -8.36 3.98
N VAL A 98 -6.35 -7.78 4.85
CA VAL A 98 -7.72 -8.21 5.08
C VAL A 98 -8.65 -7.14 4.54
N SER A 99 -9.61 -7.56 3.72
CA SER A 99 -10.69 -6.71 3.21
C SER A 99 -12.07 -7.26 3.53
N GLY A 100 -13.09 -6.41 3.40
CA GLY A 100 -14.48 -6.87 3.35
C GLY A 100 -14.86 -7.50 2.01
N ALA A 101 -16.15 -7.71 1.84
CA ALA A 101 -16.71 -8.46 0.72
C ALA A 101 -16.48 -7.76 -0.63
N ASP A 102 -16.31 -6.45 -0.68
CA ASP A 102 -16.04 -5.71 -1.90
C ASP A 102 -14.55 -5.61 -2.28
N GLY A 103 -13.65 -5.98 -1.35
CA GLY A 103 -12.21 -5.92 -1.58
C GLY A 103 -11.61 -7.16 -2.24
N ASN A 104 -10.42 -6.99 -2.80
CA ASN A 104 -9.63 -8.03 -3.47
C ASN A 104 -8.26 -8.22 -2.79
N ARG A 105 -8.26 -8.43 -1.47
CA ARG A 105 -7.05 -8.68 -0.66
C ARG A 105 -6.87 -10.17 -0.38
N GLU A 106 -5.70 -10.55 0.12
CA GLU A 106 -5.33 -11.96 0.34
C GLU A 106 -6.34 -12.68 1.25
N VAL A 107 -6.88 -11.98 2.24
CA VAL A 107 -7.97 -12.46 3.08
C VAL A 107 -9.19 -11.58 2.84
N ARG A 108 -10.28 -12.20 2.39
CA ARG A 108 -11.56 -11.52 2.13
C ARG A 108 -12.61 -12.02 3.12
N LEU A 109 -13.11 -11.10 3.94
CA LEU A 109 -14.22 -11.37 4.85
C LEU A 109 -15.55 -11.22 4.12
N ASN A 110 -16.54 -12.04 4.49
CA ASN A 110 -17.91 -11.88 4.00
C ASN A 110 -18.68 -10.88 4.89
N ALA A 111 -18.21 -9.64 4.92
CA ALA A 111 -18.78 -8.56 5.69
C ALA A 111 -18.51 -7.21 5.03
N ASP A 112 -19.32 -6.20 5.35
CA ASP A 112 -19.08 -4.83 4.94
C ASP A 112 -17.81 -4.27 5.57
N TRP A 113 -17.13 -3.37 4.86
CA TRP A 113 -15.91 -2.72 5.32
C TRP A 113 -16.08 -1.20 5.33
N HIS A 114 -16.01 -0.61 6.52
CA HIS A 114 -16.31 0.81 6.72
C HIS A 114 -15.08 1.70 6.91
N SER A 115 -13.88 1.11 6.95
CA SER A 115 -12.63 1.87 7.04
C SER A 115 -12.11 2.19 5.64
N ASP A 116 -11.42 3.32 5.49
CA ASP A 116 -10.62 3.63 4.31
C ASP A 116 -9.20 3.02 4.37
N HIS A 117 -8.98 2.07 5.28
CA HIS A 117 -7.79 1.24 5.37
C HIS A 117 -8.15 -0.25 5.36
N TRP A 118 -7.33 -1.06 4.70
CA TRP A 118 -7.32 -2.52 4.83
C TRP A 118 -6.54 -2.93 6.07
N ALA A 119 -7.04 -3.94 6.79
CA ALA A 119 -6.32 -4.42 7.96
C ALA A 119 -5.11 -5.24 7.54
N VAL A 120 -4.06 -5.20 8.35
CA VAL A 120 -2.84 -5.98 8.15
C VAL A 120 -2.89 -7.21 9.06
N LEU A 121 -2.58 -8.37 8.52
CA LEU A 121 -2.53 -9.65 9.23
C LEU A 121 -1.15 -10.28 9.06
N ALA A 122 -0.60 -10.85 10.14
CA ALA A 122 0.64 -11.61 10.12
C ALA A 122 0.52 -12.83 11.03
N GLY A 123 1.00 -13.97 10.56
CA GLY A 123 1.08 -15.21 11.32
C GLY A 123 2.52 -15.53 11.70
N PHE A 124 2.74 -15.85 12.97
CA PHE A 124 4.05 -16.17 13.53
C PHE A 124 4.05 -17.55 14.17
N ASP A 125 5.14 -18.29 13.97
CA ASP A 125 5.50 -19.36 14.87
C ASP A 125 6.24 -18.76 16.06
N VAL A 126 6.00 -19.30 17.26
CA VAL A 126 6.73 -18.96 18.48
C VAL A 126 7.77 -20.04 18.71
N ASN A 127 9.03 -19.64 18.90
CA ASN A 127 10.15 -20.55 19.20
C ASN A 127 10.29 -20.80 20.71
#